data_AF-A0A118DNS0-F1
#
_entry.id   AF-A0A118DNS0-F1
#
_cell.length_a   1.000
_cell.length_b   1.000
_cell.length_c   1.000
_cell.angle_alpha   90.00
_cell.angle_beta   90.00
_cell.angle_gamma   90.00
#
_symmetry.space_group_name_H-M   'P 1'
#
loop_
_entity.id
_entity.type
_entity.pdbx_description
1 polymer ?
#
loop_
_entity_poly.entity_id
_entity_poly.type
_entity_poly.pdbx_seq_one_letter_code
_entity_poly.pdbx_strand_id
1 'polypeptide(L)'
;MEILGKEAMKTIKRALTGVLACSGLLFAGAAAAVGDSPGGPRVNEINLQPPVTKIAEELYDLHTMMLILCTVIFVGVFGVMFYSIFAHRKSKGHKAANFHESTTVEIIWTIVPFIIVVLMALPATKAVVAMKDTTNADLTIKVTGYQWKWAYDYVKGPGEGIGFLSTLTTPRSEVNGQKPISDTYLQEVDNPLVVPVNKKIRIITTANDVVHSWYVPAFGVKQDAIPGFVRDTWFKADKVGTYRGFCTELCGKEHAYMPVVVEVLSDDDYAKWVSAQKAKLAAGAVDPNKVYTRAELIAHGEEVYKANCAVCHQPNGKGLGAFPAIDGGQIANGPIAAHVERVLKGKGAMPSWASLSDLDIASVITFERNSWGNHKGDSLQPKQVADARNGKLPEDSAAAAGEAAAAPAAEAASGASAPAQQAQAQALPAAIYFEIGKSELPADAKGAIAAAVDYANAHPDAKLVLSGYTDKTGSVATNEELAKHRAQAVRDALKAAGVAEARIIMKKPETITGGADAKEARRVEIGPAA
;
A
#
# COMPACT_ATOMS: atom_id res chain seq x y z
N MET A 1 38.24 54.82 -29.72
CA MET A 1 37.28 53.69 -29.60
C MET A 1 37.72 52.58 -28.63
N GLU A 2 38.93 52.63 -28.03
CA GLU A 2 39.39 51.57 -27.11
C GLU A 2 39.02 51.74 -25.61
N ILE A 3 38.64 52.95 -25.17
CA ILE A 3 38.38 53.23 -23.75
C ILE A 3 36.95 52.82 -23.34
N LEU A 4 35.99 52.87 -24.27
CA LEU A 4 34.58 52.49 -24.05
C LEU A 4 34.37 50.98 -23.80
N GLY A 5 35.29 50.11 -24.26
CA GLY A 5 35.17 48.66 -24.10
C GLY A 5 35.56 48.14 -22.71
N LYS A 6 36.50 48.79 -22.02
CA LYS A 6 37.00 48.33 -20.72
C LYS A 6 36.01 48.60 -19.59
N GLU A 7 35.39 49.78 -19.57
CA GLU A 7 34.37 50.12 -18.58
C GLU A 7 33.07 49.33 -18.80
N ALA A 8 32.66 49.12 -20.06
CA ALA A 8 31.53 48.26 -20.40
C ALA A 8 31.74 46.82 -19.91
N MET A 9 32.93 46.24 -20.13
CA MET A 9 33.24 44.87 -19.72
C MET A 9 33.38 44.71 -18.20
N LYS A 10 33.82 45.76 -17.50
CA LYS A 10 33.85 45.81 -16.02
C LYS A 10 32.45 45.88 -15.42
N THR A 11 31.54 46.60 -16.09
CA THR A 11 30.14 46.73 -15.70
C THR A 11 29.38 45.42 -15.94
N ILE A 12 29.61 44.76 -17.08
CA ILE A 12 29.05 43.44 -17.39
C ILE A 12 29.54 42.40 -16.39
N LYS A 13 30.85 42.36 -16.05
CA LYS A 13 31.35 41.44 -15.02
C LYS A 13 30.69 41.67 -13.67
N ARG A 14 30.57 42.92 -13.21
CA ARG A 14 29.91 43.26 -11.94
C ARG A 14 28.42 42.89 -11.93
N ALA A 15 27.72 43.11 -13.04
CA ALA A 15 26.33 42.71 -13.20
C ALA A 15 26.19 41.17 -13.19
N LEU A 16 27.09 40.44 -13.85
CA LEU A 16 27.07 38.97 -13.86
C LEU A 16 27.37 38.39 -12.47
N THR A 17 28.35 38.96 -11.75
CA THR A 17 28.66 38.56 -10.36
C THR A 17 27.51 38.89 -9.42
N GLY A 18 26.84 40.03 -9.59
CA GLY A 18 25.66 40.41 -8.83
C GLY A 18 24.45 39.50 -9.09
N VAL A 19 24.20 39.13 -10.35
CA VAL A 19 23.14 38.18 -10.71
C VAL A 19 23.44 36.79 -10.15
N LEU A 20 24.68 36.29 -10.25
CA LEU A 20 25.10 35.02 -9.66
C LEU A 20 24.98 35.01 -8.12
N ALA A 21 25.33 36.11 -7.46
CA ALA A 21 25.21 36.25 -6.01
C ALA A 21 23.74 36.32 -5.55
N CYS A 22 22.89 37.06 -6.26
CA CYS A 22 21.46 37.14 -5.97
C CYS A 22 20.72 35.84 -6.28
N SER A 23 21.11 35.12 -7.35
CA SER A 23 20.61 33.77 -7.61
C SER A 23 21.03 32.80 -6.50
N GLY A 24 22.29 32.84 -6.05
CA GLY A 24 22.77 32.03 -4.92
C GLY A 24 22.00 32.26 -3.63
N LEU A 25 21.62 33.51 -3.33
CA LEU A 25 20.81 33.86 -2.15
C LEU A 25 19.34 33.43 -2.28
N LEU A 26 18.77 33.49 -3.49
CA LEU A 26 17.40 33.02 -3.74
C LEU A 26 17.28 31.49 -3.68
N PHE A 27 18.30 30.75 -4.09
CA PHE A 27 18.35 29.29 -3.95
C PHE A 27 18.62 28.84 -2.50
N ALA A 28 19.40 29.60 -1.72
CA ALA A 28 19.66 29.30 -0.31
C ALA A 28 18.41 29.47 0.59
N GLY A 29 17.55 30.45 0.29
CA GLY A 29 16.33 30.73 1.07
C GLY A 29 15.22 29.69 0.89
N ALA A 30 15.13 29.04 -0.27
CA ALA A 30 14.11 28.01 -0.55
C ALA A 30 14.49 26.62 -0.01
N ALA A 31 15.78 26.36 0.24
CA ALA A 31 16.27 25.10 0.79
C ALA A 31 16.05 24.98 2.33
N ALA A 32 15.73 26.08 3.01
CA ALA A 32 15.71 26.14 4.48
C ALA A 32 14.38 25.70 5.14
N ALA A 33 13.37 25.26 4.36
CA ALA A 33 12.03 24.98 4.88
C ALA A 33 11.57 23.52 4.74
N VAL A 34 12.43 22.59 4.31
CA VAL A 34 12.04 21.18 4.18
C VAL A 34 12.91 20.34 5.11
N GLY A 35 12.28 19.66 6.08
CA GLY A 35 12.96 18.75 6.97
C GLY A 35 13.36 17.46 6.27
N ASP A 36 14.55 16.95 6.56
CA ASP A 36 14.97 15.63 6.10
C ASP A 36 14.11 14.54 6.72
N SER A 37 13.72 13.53 5.93
CA SER A 37 13.10 12.31 6.47
C SER A 37 14.13 11.60 7.37
N PRO A 38 13.88 11.43 8.68
CA PRO A 38 14.85 10.80 9.58
C PRO A 38 15.24 9.41 9.05
N GLY A 39 16.52 9.17 8.72
CA GLY A 39 16.97 7.89 8.15
C GLY A 39 16.33 7.49 6.80
N GLY A 40 15.62 8.41 6.16
CA GLY A 40 15.17 8.34 4.77
C GLY A 40 16.00 9.26 3.87
N PRO A 41 15.55 9.49 2.63
CA PRO A 41 16.22 10.41 1.72
C PRO A 41 16.15 11.85 2.27
N ARG A 42 17.27 12.58 2.15
CA ARG A 42 17.30 14.01 2.46
C ARG A 42 16.69 14.82 1.32
N VAL A 43 16.14 15.97 1.66
CA VAL A 43 15.43 16.79 0.67
C VAL A 43 16.43 17.35 -0.34
N ASN A 44 16.14 17.16 -1.63
CA ASN A 44 16.98 17.60 -2.75
C ASN A 44 18.42 17.05 -2.71
N GLU A 45 18.67 15.95 -1.98
CA GLU A 45 19.96 15.28 -2.02
C GLU A 45 20.14 14.61 -3.39
N ILE A 46 21.24 14.97 -4.07
CA ILE A 46 21.54 14.53 -5.44
C ILE A 46 22.51 13.35 -5.50
N ASN A 47 23.01 12.91 -4.34
CA ASN A 47 23.92 11.77 -4.23
C ASN A 47 23.22 10.62 -3.48
N LEU A 48 23.91 9.49 -3.33
CA LEU A 48 23.44 8.37 -2.51
C LEU A 48 23.25 8.78 -1.05
N GLN A 49 22.31 8.12 -0.37
CA GLN A 49 22.12 8.29 1.06
C GLN A 49 23.42 8.01 1.82
N PRO A 50 23.68 8.70 2.95
CA PRO A 50 24.84 8.44 3.78
C PRO A 50 24.93 6.97 4.21
N PRO A 51 26.09 6.31 3.99
CA PRO A 51 26.25 4.92 4.35
C PRO A 51 26.33 4.74 5.87
N VAL A 52 25.77 3.63 6.36
CA VAL A 52 25.88 3.22 7.78
C VAL A 52 26.35 1.77 7.95
N THR A 53 26.88 1.18 6.88
CA THR A 53 27.51 -0.14 6.85
C THR A 53 28.81 -0.04 6.04
N LYS A 54 29.76 -0.94 6.29
CA LYS A 54 31.00 -1.00 5.50
C LYS A 54 30.80 -1.29 4.03
N ILE A 55 29.82 -2.11 3.68
CA ILE A 55 29.46 -2.37 2.29
C ILE A 55 28.91 -1.10 1.63
N ALA A 56 28.04 -0.35 2.32
CA ALA A 56 27.51 0.90 1.79
C ALA A 56 28.61 1.96 1.60
N GLU A 57 29.58 2.03 2.50
CA GLU A 57 30.77 2.89 2.35
C GLU A 57 31.55 2.53 1.09
N GLU A 58 31.86 1.24 0.87
CA GLU A 58 32.57 0.79 -0.34
C GLU A 58 31.78 1.11 -1.63
N LEU A 59 30.45 0.92 -1.62
CA LEU A 59 29.59 1.28 -2.76
C LEU A 59 29.56 2.79 -3.02
N TYR A 60 29.52 3.61 -1.96
CA TYR A 60 29.54 5.07 -2.06
C TYR A 60 30.86 5.58 -2.66
N ASP A 61 31.99 5.03 -2.23
CA ASP A 61 33.31 5.38 -2.73
C ASP A 61 33.49 4.94 -4.19
N LEU A 62 33.05 3.73 -4.54
CA LEU A 62 33.05 3.23 -5.91
C LEU A 62 32.19 4.11 -6.83
N HIS A 63 30.98 4.48 -6.38
CA HIS A 63 30.09 5.40 -7.09
C HIS A 63 30.76 6.75 -7.33
N THR A 64 31.35 7.33 -6.29
CA THR A 64 32.02 8.64 -6.37
C THR A 64 33.22 8.62 -7.30
N MET A 65 34.06 7.58 -7.21
CA MET A 65 35.20 7.38 -8.12
C MET A 65 34.75 7.26 -9.57
N MET A 66 33.70 6.46 -9.83
CA MET A 66 33.15 6.29 -11.17
C MET A 66 32.57 7.60 -11.71
N LEU A 67 31.86 8.37 -10.89
CA LEU A 67 31.30 9.65 -11.28
C LEU A 67 32.39 10.66 -11.68
N ILE A 68 33.49 10.72 -10.92
CA ILE A 68 34.65 11.55 -11.25
C ILE A 68 35.26 11.11 -12.58
N LEU A 69 35.50 9.81 -12.78
CA LEU A 69 36.05 9.26 -14.02
C LEU A 69 35.16 9.59 -15.23
N CYS A 70 33.87 9.32 -15.13
CA CYS A 70 32.88 9.65 -16.16
C CYS A 70 32.86 11.15 -16.46
N THR A 71 32.96 12.01 -15.44
CA THR A 71 33.01 13.45 -15.62
C THR A 71 34.27 13.90 -16.38
N VAL A 72 35.44 13.33 -16.07
CA VAL A 72 36.69 13.62 -16.79
C VAL A 72 36.58 13.21 -18.26
N ILE A 73 36.07 12.01 -18.55
CA ILE A 73 35.85 11.53 -19.92
C ILE A 73 34.84 12.43 -20.64
N PHE A 74 33.72 12.76 -19.98
CA PHE A 74 32.69 13.63 -20.51
C PHE A 74 33.27 14.99 -20.91
N VAL A 75 34.00 15.66 -20.01
CA VAL A 75 34.64 16.94 -20.30
C VAL A 75 35.66 16.82 -21.43
N GLY A 76 36.43 15.74 -21.49
CA GLY A 76 37.37 15.48 -22.58
C GLY A 76 36.68 15.34 -23.94
N VAL A 77 35.67 14.47 -24.03
CA VAL A 77 34.92 14.21 -25.27
C VAL A 77 34.15 15.45 -25.72
N PHE A 78 33.36 16.06 -24.84
CA PHE A 78 32.61 17.27 -25.16
C PHE A 78 33.52 18.46 -25.44
N GLY A 79 34.67 18.56 -24.75
CA GLY A 79 35.68 19.57 -25.03
C GLY A 79 36.21 19.47 -26.46
N VAL A 80 36.61 18.29 -26.91
CA VAL A 80 37.06 18.06 -28.30
C VAL A 80 35.94 18.31 -29.31
N MET A 81 34.71 17.88 -28.99
CA MET A 81 33.54 18.12 -29.84
C MET A 81 33.24 19.61 -29.99
N PHE A 82 33.12 20.36 -28.88
CA PHE A 82 32.86 21.80 -28.90
C PHE A 82 33.99 22.59 -29.56
N TYR A 83 35.24 22.20 -29.30
CA TYR A 83 36.39 22.75 -30.01
C TYR A 83 36.24 22.53 -31.51
N SER A 84 35.89 21.32 -31.94
CA SER A 84 35.75 20.98 -33.36
C SER A 84 34.62 21.77 -34.03
N ILE A 85 33.46 21.91 -33.37
CA ILE A 85 32.35 22.75 -33.85
C ILE A 85 32.78 24.23 -33.94
N PHE A 86 33.53 24.72 -32.96
CA PHE A 86 33.95 26.12 -32.94
C PHE A 86 35.06 26.44 -33.94
N ALA A 87 36.06 25.57 -34.05
CA ALA A 87 37.30 25.79 -34.82
C ALA A 87 37.15 25.35 -36.29
N HIS A 88 36.51 24.22 -36.54
CA HIS A 88 36.45 23.59 -37.87
C HIS A 88 35.16 23.90 -38.64
N ARG A 89 34.33 24.85 -38.18
CA ARG A 89 33.10 25.23 -38.90
C ARG A 89 33.38 25.93 -40.23
N LYS A 90 32.55 25.64 -41.24
CA LYS A 90 32.59 26.23 -42.59
C LYS A 90 32.57 27.76 -42.57
N SER A 91 31.82 28.39 -41.66
CA SER A 91 31.72 29.86 -41.58
C SER A 91 33.02 30.57 -41.16
N LYS A 92 34.00 29.86 -40.59
CA LYS A 92 35.35 30.40 -40.35
C LYS A 92 36.29 30.25 -41.54
N GLY A 93 35.81 29.71 -42.67
CA GLY A 93 36.64 29.41 -43.83
C GLY A 93 37.58 28.23 -43.63
N HIS A 94 37.30 27.35 -42.64
CA HIS A 94 38.12 26.17 -42.42
C HIS A 94 38.07 25.24 -43.65
N LYS A 95 39.23 24.80 -44.12
CA LYS A 95 39.36 23.85 -45.23
C LYS A 95 39.59 22.46 -44.63
N ALA A 96 38.74 21.50 -45.00
CA ALA A 96 38.84 20.14 -44.52
C ALA A 96 40.20 19.52 -44.90
N ALA A 97 40.84 18.84 -43.95
CA ALA A 97 42.01 18.02 -44.21
C ALA A 97 41.59 16.70 -44.88
N ASN A 98 42.48 16.12 -45.70
CA ASN A 98 42.27 14.84 -46.37
C ASN A 98 43.10 13.76 -45.67
N PHE A 99 42.46 12.95 -44.85
CA PHE A 99 42.98 11.72 -44.25
C PHE A 99 41.81 10.77 -44.01
N HIS A 100 42.09 9.46 -43.96
CA HIS A 100 41.04 8.44 -43.81
C HIS A 100 41.18 7.64 -42.51
N GLU A 101 42.40 7.52 -41.97
CA GLU A 101 42.67 6.79 -40.73
C GLU A 101 43.96 7.27 -40.06
N SER A 102 44.12 6.87 -38.80
CA SER A 102 45.39 6.96 -38.09
C SER A 102 45.54 5.74 -37.19
N THR A 103 46.29 4.73 -37.62
CA THR A 103 46.53 3.50 -36.84
C THR A 103 47.04 3.81 -35.43
N THR A 104 47.86 4.86 -35.27
CA THR A 104 48.35 5.29 -33.96
C THR A 104 47.22 5.76 -33.05
N VAL A 105 46.29 6.60 -33.54
CA VAL A 105 45.12 7.04 -32.75
C VAL A 105 44.21 5.86 -32.44
N GLU A 106 44.00 4.98 -33.42
CA GLU A 106 43.19 3.77 -33.27
C GLU A 106 43.72 2.85 -32.16
N ILE A 107 45.04 2.68 -32.07
CA ILE A 107 45.65 1.89 -31.00
C ILE A 107 45.48 2.59 -29.65
N ILE A 108 45.73 3.91 -29.57
CA ILE A 108 45.65 4.66 -28.31
C ILE A 108 44.24 4.61 -27.73
N TRP A 109 43.21 4.93 -28.53
CA TRP A 109 41.83 4.96 -28.04
C TRP A 109 41.22 3.57 -27.81
N THR A 110 41.93 2.50 -28.15
CA THR A 110 41.52 1.12 -27.86
C THR A 110 42.16 0.66 -26.56
N ILE A 111 43.47 0.89 -26.41
CA ILE A 111 44.24 0.50 -25.22
C ILE A 111 43.80 1.31 -24.00
N VAL A 112 43.57 2.62 -24.14
CA VAL A 112 43.23 3.48 -22.99
C VAL A 112 41.90 3.06 -22.33
N PRO A 113 40.76 2.92 -23.04
CA PRO A 113 39.53 2.41 -22.44
C PRO A 113 39.67 1.00 -21.88
N PHE A 114 40.43 0.12 -22.55
CA PHE A 114 40.70 -1.22 -22.04
C PHE A 114 41.38 -1.18 -20.66
N ILE A 115 42.43 -0.38 -20.50
CA ILE A 115 43.13 -0.22 -19.22
C ILE A 115 42.18 0.37 -18.16
N ILE A 116 41.38 1.38 -18.51
CA ILE A 116 40.39 1.98 -17.59
C ILE A 116 39.42 0.91 -17.05
N VAL A 117 38.88 0.06 -17.92
CA VAL A 117 37.96 -1.02 -17.54
C VAL A 117 38.63 -2.07 -16.65
N VAL A 118 39.89 -2.43 -16.94
CA VAL A 118 40.64 -3.38 -16.10
C VAL A 118 40.86 -2.81 -14.70
N LEU A 119 41.26 -1.55 -14.59
CA LEU A 119 41.53 -0.91 -13.30
C LEU A 119 40.27 -0.71 -12.48
N MET A 120 39.13 -0.36 -13.09
CA MET A 120 37.87 -0.19 -12.37
C MET A 120 37.27 -1.53 -11.88
N ALA A 121 37.58 -2.64 -12.57
CA ALA A 121 37.05 -3.96 -12.21
C ALA A 121 37.59 -4.47 -10.87
N LEU A 122 38.86 -4.19 -10.53
CA LEU A 122 39.51 -4.70 -9.32
C LEU A 122 38.78 -4.33 -8.01
N PRO A 123 38.53 -3.04 -7.69
CA PRO A 123 37.82 -2.69 -6.47
C PRO A 123 36.34 -3.11 -6.52
N ALA A 124 35.71 -3.11 -7.71
CA ALA A 124 34.34 -3.58 -7.88
C ALA A 124 34.19 -5.08 -7.57
N THR A 125 35.11 -5.92 -8.04
CA THR A 125 35.10 -7.37 -7.74
C THR A 125 35.28 -7.62 -6.23
N LYS A 126 36.18 -6.88 -5.56
CA LYS A 126 36.36 -7.00 -4.11
C LYS A 126 35.05 -6.71 -3.36
N ALA A 127 34.39 -5.61 -3.68
CA ALA A 127 33.12 -5.23 -3.06
C ALA A 127 32.02 -6.28 -3.31
N VAL A 128 31.87 -6.76 -4.55
CA VAL A 128 30.88 -7.79 -4.90
C VAL A 128 31.10 -9.10 -4.14
N VAL A 129 32.36 -9.53 -4.00
CA VAL A 129 32.69 -10.74 -3.22
C VAL A 129 32.31 -10.55 -1.74
N ALA A 130 32.64 -9.41 -1.14
CA ALA A 130 32.28 -9.10 0.24
C ALA A 130 30.75 -9.05 0.45
N MET A 131 30.01 -8.47 -0.50
CA MET A 131 28.54 -8.43 -0.48
C MET A 131 27.90 -9.83 -0.50
N LYS A 132 28.54 -10.81 -1.14
CA LYS A 132 28.00 -12.17 -1.30
C LYS A 132 28.41 -13.14 -0.20
N ASP A 133 29.38 -12.78 0.65
CA ASP A 133 29.75 -13.61 1.80
C ASP A 133 28.73 -13.47 2.94
N THR A 134 27.74 -14.36 2.99
CA THR A 134 26.70 -14.40 4.03
C THR A 134 27.07 -15.30 5.21
N THR A 135 28.29 -15.83 5.26
CA THR A 135 28.73 -16.76 6.32
C THR A 135 28.90 -16.03 7.66
N ASN A 136 28.93 -16.80 8.77
CA ASN A 136 29.18 -16.29 10.12
C ASN A 136 28.23 -15.16 10.58
N ALA A 137 26.94 -15.28 10.24
CA ALA A 137 25.93 -14.34 10.68
C ALA A 137 25.56 -14.56 12.15
N ASP A 138 25.38 -13.46 12.89
CA ASP A 138 24.94 -13.45 14.29
C ASP A 138 23.42 -13.71 14.38
N LEU A 139 22.66 -13.13 13.45
CA LEU A 139 21.21 -13.28 13.33
C LEU A 139 20.85 -13.64 11.89
N THR A 140 19.82 -14.48 11.73
CA THR A 140 19.23 -14.77 10.43
C THR A 140 17.75 -14.45 10.46
N ILE A 141 17.29 -13.66 9.51
CA ILE A 141 15.89 -13.24 9.36
C ILE A 141 15.46 -13.56 7.94
N LYS A 142 14.32 -14.23 7.80
CA LYS A 142 13.68 -14.49 6.52
C LYS A 142 12.68 -13.36 6.23
N VAL A 143 12.81 -12.77 5.06
CA VAL A 143 11.98 -11.70 4.53
C VAL A 143 11.16 -12.28 3.38
N THR A 144 9.84 -12.20 3.49
CA THR A 144 8.93 -12.68 2.45
C THR A 144 8.15 -11.51 1.85
N GLY A 145 8.23 -11.33 0.53
CA GLY A 145 7.44 -10.35 -0.20
C GLY A 145 6.01 -10.82 -0.47
N TYR A 146 5.04 -9.93 -0.24
CA TYR A 146 3.64 -10.08 -0.59
C TYR A 146 3.14 -8.80 -1.26
N GLN A 147 2.10 -8.87 -2.08
CA GLN A 147 1.35 -7.72 -2.56
C GLN A 147 0.48 -7.17 -1.41
N TRP A 148 0.76 -6.00 -0.82
CA TRP A 148 1.94 -5.13 -0.95
C TRP A 148 2.45 -4.83 0.46
N LYS A 149 3.22 -5.76 1.02
CA LYS A 149 3.74 -5.77 2.39
C LYS A 149 4.90 -6.76 2.52
N TRP A 150 5.60 -6.70 3.65
CA TRP A 150 6.71 -7.59 3.96
C TRP A 150 6.40 -8.44 5.17
N ALA A 151 6.73 -9.74 5.15
CA ALA A 151 6.77 -10.55 6.36
C ALA A 151 8.21 -10.73 6.83
N TYR A 152 8.42 -10.67 8.15
CA TYR A 152 9.70 -10.88 8.79
C TYR A 152 9.59 -12.05 9.75
N ASP A 153 10.38 -13.10 9.52
CA ASP A 153 10.50 -14.27 10.40
C ASP A 153 11.93 -14.36 10.94
N TYR A 154 12.10 -14.27 12.26
CA TYR A 154 13.39 -14.42 12.92
C TYR A 154 13.68 -15.91 13.05
N VAL A 155 14.54 -16.43 12.16
CA VAL A 155 14.79 -17.87 12.04
C VAL A 155 15.98 -18.36 12.85
N LYS A 156 16.91 -17.47 13.22
CA LYS A 156 18.05 -17.80 14.09
C LYS A 156 18.51 -16.57 14.86
N GLY A 157 18.75 -16.73 16.16
CA GLY A 157 19.28 -15.69 17.06
C GLY A 157 18.36 -15.46 18.27
N PRO A 158 18.62 -14.42 19.08
CA PRO A 158 17.82 -14.16 20.29
C PRO A 158 16.31 -14.03 20.02
N GLY A 159 15.95 -13.41 18.90
CA GLY A 159 14.56 -13.24 18.45
C GLY A 159 13.93 -14.47 17.80
N GLU A 160 14.57 -15.64 17.80
CA GLU A 160 14.06 -16.83 17.12
C GLU A 160 12.61 -17.16 17.52
N GLY A 161 11.79 -17.44 16.51
CA GLY A 161 10.35 -17.71 16.63
C GLY A 161 9.45 -16.48 16.53
N ILE A 162 10.02 -15.26 16.53
CA ILE A 162 9.25 -14.03 16.26
C ILE A 162 8.92 -13.96 14.77
N GLY A 163 7.64 -13.74 14.43
CA GLY A 163 7.16 -13.55 13.07
C GLY A 163 6.06 -12.50 13.02
N PHE A 164 6.09 -11.60 12.03
CA PHE A 164 5.05 -10.59 11.83
C PHE A 164 4.99 -10.05 10.40
N LEU A 165 3.87 -9.40 10.06
CA LEU A 165 3.69 -8.63 8.85
C LEU A 165 3.96 -7.14 9.10
N SER A 166 4.54 -6.49 8.10
CA SER A 166 4.87 -5.07 8.08
C SER A 166 4.16 -4.43 6.90
N THR A 167 3.20 -3.56 7.19
CA THR A 167 2.34 -2.89 6.22
C THR A 167 2.47 -1.38 6.36
N LEU A 168 2.33 -0.67 5.24
CA LEU A 168 2.32 0.79 5.19
C LEU A 168 1.27 1.39 6.13
N THR A 169 1.65 2.40 6.92
CA THR A 169 0.72 3.11 7.81
C THR A 169 0.13 4.38 7.23
N THR A 170 0.68 4.92 6.14
CA THR A 170 0.16 6.11 5.47
C THR A 170 -1.34 5.93 5.12
N PRO A 171 -2.23 6.77 5.66
CA PRO A 171 -3.66 6.68 5.39
C PRO A 171 -3.99 6.95 3.93
N ARG A 172 -5.02 6.27 3.40
CA ARG A 172 -5.52 6.51 2.04
C ARG A 172 -6.04 7.93 1.82
N SER A 173 -6.44 8.63 2.88
CA SER A 173 -6.83 10.04 2.79
C SER A 173 -5.65 10.96 2.44
N GLU A 174 -4.42 10.65 2.86
CA GLU A 174 -3.22 11.37 2.41
C GLU A 174 -2.91 11.03 0.94
N VAL A 175 -2.95 9.73 0.59
CA VAL A 175 -2.68 9.26 -0.78
C VAL A 175 -3.66 9.84 -1.80
N ASN A 176 -4.94 9.97 -1.44
CA ASN A 176 -5.99 10.47 -2.33
C ASN A 176 -6.10 12.01 -2.33
N GLY A 177 -5.17 12.72 -1.68
CA GLY A 177 -5.18 14.19 -1.61
C GLY A 177 -6.31 14.78 -0.78
N GLN A 178 -6.93 13.99 0.10
CA GLN A 178 -8.00 14.43 1.01
C GLN A 178 -7.44 15.03 2.31
N LYS A 179 -6.19 14.71 2.66
CA LYS A 179 -5.44 15.27 3.79
C LYS A 179 -4.03 15.69 3.35
N PRO A 180 -3.40 16.65 4.06
CA PRO A 180 -1.99 16.99 3.86
C PRO A 180 -1.10 15.76 4.06
N ILE A 181 -0.05 15.64 3.25
CA ILE A 181 0.94 14.57 3.39
C ILE A 181 1.82 14.80 4.63
N SER A 182 2.13 13.72 5.33
CA SER A 182 3.08 13.70 6.45
C SER A 182 4.55 13.69 5.99
N ASP A 183 5.47 14.06 6.89
CA ASP A 183 6.92 14.07 6.60
C ASP A 183 7.47 12.68 6.23
N THR A 184 6.82 11.63 6.74
CA THR A 184 7.15 10.23 6.49
C THR A 184 6.15 9.55 5.54
N TYR A 185 5.50 10.34 4.68
CA TYR A 185 4.59 9.85 3.65
C TYR A 185 5.22 8.71 2.84
N LEU A 186 4.51 7.58 2.75
CA LEU A 186 4.92 6.33 2.10
C LEU A 186 6.18 5.67 2.66
N GLN A 187 6.63 6.04 3.85
CA GLN A 187 7.89 5.58 4.43
C GLN A 187 7.76 4.88 5.79
N GLU A 188 6.58 4.89 6.40
CA GLU A 188 6.33 4.21 7.69
C GLU A 188 5.59 2.90 7.55
N VAL A 189 5.82 2.02 8.52
CA VAL A 189 5.12 0.76 8.68
C VAL A 189 4.61 0.59 10.10
N ASP A 190 3.68 -0.33 10.27
CA ASP A 190 3.10 -0.68 11.57
C ASP A 190 4.08 -1.49 12.45
N ASN A 191 4.84 -2.39 11.83
CA ASN A 191 5.79 -3.28 12.50
C ASN A 191 7.16 -3.23 11.80
N PRO A 192 8.11 -2.42 12.28
CA PRO A 192 9.45 -2.35 11.68
C PRO A 192 10.27 -3.62 11.94
N LEU A 193 11.23 -3.90 11.07
CA LEU A 193 12.27 -4.91 11.31
C LEU A 193 13.23 -4.40 12.38
N VAL A 194 13.43 -5.13 13.48
CA VAL A 194 14.27 -4.68 14.60
C VAL A 194 15.52 -5.54 14.73
N VAL A 195 16.70 -4.92 14.73
CA VAL A 195 17.99 -5.60 14.76
C VAL A 195 18.98 -4.92 15.70
N PRO A 196 19.94 -5.65 16.28
CA PRO A 196 21.01 -5.05 17.06
C PRO A 196 22.08 -4.40 16.17
N VAL A 197 22.67 -3.30 16.65
CA VAL A 197 23.84 -2.65 16.05
C VAL A 197 25.07 -3.55 16.11
N ASN A 198 26.02 -3.37 15.20
CA ASN A 198 27.31 -4.07 15.16
C ASN A 198 27.24 -5.61 15.05
N LYS A 199 26.10 -6.17 14.66
CA LYS A 199 25.92 -7.59 14.37
C LYS A 199 25.74 -7.84 12.88
N LYS A 200 26.28 -8.95 12.38
CA LYS A 200 26.08 -9.41 11.00
C LYS A 200 24.69 -10.05 10.89
N ILE A 201 23.77 -9.34 10.25
CA ILE A 201 22.39 -9.79 10.02
C ILE A 201 22.33 -10.41 8.62
N ARG A 202 22.06 -11.72 8.55
CA ARG A 202 21.75 -12.40 7.29
C ARG A 202 20.26 -12.26 6.99
N ILE A 203 19.96 -11.73 5.82
CA ILE A 203 18.61 -11.59 5.30
C ILE A 203 18.39 -12.65 4.23
N ILE A 204 17.43 -13.53 4.45
CA ILE A 204 17.00 -14.54 3.49
C ILE A 204 15.72 -14.02 2.82
N THR A 205 15.75 -13.75 1.52
CA THR A 205 14.61 -13.21 0.76
C THR A 205 13.90 -14.28 -0.06
N THR A 206 12.57 -14.27 -0.03
CA THR A 206 11.68 -15.00 -0.97
C THR A 206 10.36 -14.25 -1.15
N ALA A 207 9.46 -14.71 -2.01
CA ALA A 207 8.13 -14.11 -2.17
C ALA A 207 7.04 -15.17 -2.31
N ASN A 208 5.81 -14.80 -1.99
CA ASN A 208 4.66 -15.70 -2.03
C ASN A 208 3.76 -15.50 -3.25
N ASP A 209 3.91 -14.40 -3.99
CA ASP A 209 3.07 -14.06 -5.14
C ASP A 209 3.88 -13.71 -6.39
N VAL A 210 4.39 -12.49 -6.50
CA VAL A 210 5.17 -11.96 -7.63
C VAL A 210 6.59 -11.63 -7.16
N VAL A 211 7.44 -11.18 -8.09
CA VAL A 211 8.78 -10.71 -7.73
C VAL A 211 8.68 -9.37 -7.01
N HIS A 212 9.39 -9.26 -5.89
CA HIS A 212 9.62 -8.01 -5.15
C HIS A 212 11.13 -7.80 -4.99
N SER A 213 11.58 -6.64 -4.50
CA SER A 213 13.00 -6.47 -4.16
C SER A 213 13.20 -5.65 -2.91
N TRP A 214 13.77 -6.29 -1.88
CA TRP A 214 13.98 -5.69 -0.57
C TRP A 214 15.23 -4.83 -0.62
N TYR A 215 15.08 -3.53 -0.36
CA TYR A 215 16.15 -2.56 -0.48
C TYR A 215 16.17 -1.59 0.69
N VAL A 216 17.34 -1.41 1.32
CA VAL A 216 17.61 -0.35 2.30
C VAL A 216 18.86 0.43 1.84
N PRO A 217 18.71 1.64 1.28
CA PRO A 217 19.82 2.38 0.67
C PRO A 217 20.99 2.65 1.60
N ALA A 218 20.73 3.14 2.83
CA ALA A 218 21.77 3.42 3.82
C ALA A 218 22.62 2.18 4.18
N PHE A 219 22.09 0.98 3.96
CA PHE A 219 22.80 -0.29 4.19
C PHE A 219 23.55 -0.81 2.97
N GLY A 220 23.29 -0.26 1.78
CA GLY A 220 23.87 -0.76 0.53
C GLY A 220 23.35 -2.16 0.15
N VAL A 221 22.18 -2.55 0.65
CA VAL A 221 21.62 -3.90 0.45
C VAL A 221 20.36 -3.83 -0.38
N LYS A 222 20.40 -4.47 -1.56
CA LYS A 222 19.26 -4.76 -2.45
C LYS A 222 19.29 -6.24 -2.81
N GLN A 223 18.18 -6.94 -2.66
CA GLN A 223 18.07 -8.33 -3.10
C GLN A 223 16.62 -8.66 -3.49
N ASP A 224 16.42 -9.18 -4.71
CA ASP A 224 15.06 -9.54 -5.12
C ASP A 224 14.58 -10.80 -4.41
N ALA A 225 13.31 -10.74 -4.02
CA ALA A 225 12.54 -11.78 -3.40
C ALA A 225 11.70 -12.44 -4.50
N ILE A 226 12.07 -13.66 -4.88
CA ILE A 226 11.52 -14.36 -6.05
C ILE A 226 10.69 -15.56 -5.57
N PRO A 227 9.43 -15.73 -6.03
CA PRO A 227 8.64 -16.90 -5.69
C PRO A 227 9.33 -18.20 -6.09
N GLY A 228 9.37 -19.17 -5.17
CA GLY A 228 9.99 -20.48 -5.39
C GLY A 228 11.51 -20.52 -5.27
N PHE A 229 12.17 -19.38 -5.05
CA PHE A 229 13.62 -19.32 -4.80
C PHE A 229 13.90 -18.68 -3.44
N VAL A 230 14.99 -19.13 -2.83
CA VAL A 230 15.52 -18.56 -1.60
C VAL A 230 16.89 -17.97 -1.93
N ARG A 231 17.05 -16.66 -1.70
CA ARG A 231 18.32 -15.97 -1.86
C ARG A 231 18.69 -15.28 -0.56
N ASP A 232 19.97 -15.01 -0.36
CA ASP A 232 20.43 -14.32 0.82
C ASP A 232 21.34 -13.15 0.50
N THR A 233 21.36 -12.23 1.44
CA THR A 233 22.24 -11.07 1.52
C THR A 233 22.51 -10.80 3.00
N TRP A 234 23.31 -9.79 3.30
CA TRP A 234 23.61 -9.45 4.67
C TRP A 234 23.93 -7.96 4.82
N PHE A 235 23.76 -7.45 6.05
CA PHE A 235 24.29 -6.16 6.45
C PHE A 235 24.80 -6.21 7.89
N LYS A 236 25.62 -5.22 8.24
CA LYS A 236 26.02 -4.93 9.62
C LYS A 236 25.95 -3.41 9.80
N ALA A 237 24.94 -2.96 10.53
CA ALA A 237 24.73 -1.54 10.80
C ALA A 237 25.68 -1.07 11.91
N ASP A 238 26.42 0.00 11.65
CA ASP A 238 27.42 0.55 12.57
C ASP A 238 26.83 1.60 13.53
N LYS A 239 25.58 2.02 13.30
CA LYS A 239 24.91 3.09 14.06
C LYS A 239 23.46 2.72 14.40
N VAL A 240 23.08 2.96 15.66
CA VAL A 240 21.70 2.91 16.14
C VAL A 240 20.87 3.97 15.43
N GLY A 241 19.62 3.64 15.09
CA GLY A 241 18.70 4.54 14.41
C GLY A 241 17.62 3.81 13.62
N THR A 242 16.71 4.57 13.03
CA THR A 242 15.68 4.06 12.11
C THR A 242 16.13 4.31 10.68
N TYR A 243 16.05 3.30 9.82
CA TYR A 243 16.47 3.36 8.42
C TYR A 243 15.33 2.93 7.50
N ARG A 244 15.10 3.71 6.45
CA ARG A 244 13.97 3.51 5.53
C ARG A 244 14.44 2.93 4.21
N GLY A 245 13.60 2.09 3.65
CA GLY A 245 13.84 1.35 2.41
C GLY A 245 12.55 1.12 1.64
N PHE A 246 12.64 0.47 0.49
CA PHE A 246 11.54 0.38 -0.47
C PHE A 246 11.53 -0.94 -1.22
N CYS A 247 10.38 -1.30 -1.77
CA CYS A 247 10.34 -2.28 -2.85
C CYS A 247 10.94 -1.68 -4.12
N THR A 248 11.89 -2.39 -4.75
CA THR A 248 12.60 -1.90 -5.94
C THR A 248 12.53 -2.86 -7.13
N GLU A 249 11.46 -3.66 -7.18
CA GLU A 249 11.07 -4.47 -8.34
C GLU A 249 9.57 -4.27 -8.56
N LEU A 250 9.15 -3.95 -9.80
CA LEU A 250 7.76 -3.61 -10.10
C LEU A 250 6.83 -4.81 -9.80
N CYS A 251 6.05 -4.70 -8.73
CA CYS A 251 5.22 -5.80 -8.21
C CYS A 251 3.70 -5.54 -8.31
N GLY A 252 3.28 -4.58 -9.14
CA GLY A 252 1.88 -4.30 -9.45
C GLY A 252 1.38 -2.93 -8.97
N LYS A 253 0.05 -2.79 -8.87
CA LYS A 253 -0.64 -1.50 -8.65
C LYS A 253 -0.09 -0.73 -7.44
N GLU A 254 0.10 -1.39 -6.30
CA GLU A 254 0.54 -0.72 -5.08
C GLU A 254 2.06 -0.89 -4.83
N HIS A 255 2.85 -1.06 -5.89
CA HIS A 255 4.32 -1.20 -5.79
C HIS A 255 4.99 -0.11 -4.94
N ALA A 256 4.53 1.15 -5.06
CA ALA A 256 5.05 2.28 -4.31
C ALA A 256 4.59 2.37 -2.84
N TYR A 257 3.75 1.43 -2.37
CA TYR A 257 3.05 1.51 -1.08
C TYR A 257 3.47 0.37 -0.12
N MET A 258 4.67 -0.16 -0.29
CA MET A 258 5.22 -1.22 0.56
C MET A 258 6.65 -0.92 1.01
N PRO A 259 6.84 0.13 1.85
CA PRO A 259 8.15 0.50 2.34
C PRO A 259 8.74 -0.55 3.28
N VAL A 260 10.01 -0.38 3.57
CA VAL A 260 10.78 -1.12 4.56
C VAL A 260 11.21 -0.14 5.63
N VAL A 261 11.03 -0.50 6.90
CA VAL A 261 11.62 0.23 8.02
C VAL A 261 12.44 -0.74 8.85
N VAL A 262 13.69 -0.36 9.13
CA VAL A 262 14.59 -1.11 9.99
C VAL A 262 14.99 -0.25 11.18
N GLU A 263 14.69 -0.72 12.39
CA GLU A 263 15.17 -0.14 13.63
C GLU A 263 16.43 -0.88 14.09
N VAL A 264 17.54 -0.17 14.13
CA VAL A 264 18.81 -0.65 14.67
C VAL A 264 18.91 -0.17 16.11
N LEU A 265 18.95 -1.10 17.05
CA LEU A 265 18.96 -0.83 18.49
C LEU A 265 20.31 -1.17 19.14
N SER A 266 20.51 -0.70 20.36
CA SER A 266 21.59 -1.21 21.22
C SER A 266 21.34 -2.70 21.55
N ASP A 267 22.37 -3.44 21.94
CA ASP A 267 22.22 -4.85 22.33
C ASP A 267 21.21 -5.01 23.49
N ASP A 268 21.22 -4.09 24.46
CA ASP A 268 20.30 -4.10 25.61
C ASP A 268 18.86 -3.81 25.20
N ASP A 269 18.64 -2.82 24.34
CA ASP A 269 17.28 -2.46 23.89
C ASP A 269 16.72 -3.51 22.93
N TYR A 270 17.58 -4.11 22.10
CA TYR A 270 17.19 -5.27 21.29
C TYR A 270 16.77 -6.45 22.19
N ALA A 271 17.52 -6.75 23.25
CA ALA A 271 17.16 -7.81 24.19
C ALA A 271 15.80 -7.55 24.88
N LYS A 272 15.56 -6.30 25.33
CA LYS A 272 14.25 -5.89 25.88
C LYS A 272 13.12 -6.06 24.85
N TRP A 273 13.35 -5.63 23.62
CA TRP A 273 12.38 -5.78 22.53
C TRP A 273 12.06 -7.24 22.27
N VAL A 274 13.07 -8.11 22.19
CA VAL A 274 12.89 -9.57 22.03
C VAL A 274 12.06 -10.14 23.17
N SER A 275 12.40 -9.83 24.43
CA SER A 275 11.64 -10.29 25.59
C SER A 275 10.19 -9.83 25.55
N ALA A 276 9.94 -8.57 25.19
CA ALA A 276 8.59 -8.04 25.06
C ALA A 276 7.80 -8.72 23.93
N GLN A 277 8.42 -8.99 22.77
CA GLN A 277 7.76 -9.69 21.68
C GLN A 277 7.47 -11.15 22.02
N LYS A 278 8.41 -11.85 22.66
CA LYS A 278 8.16 -13.22 23.14
C LYS A 278 7.05 -13.24 24.20
N ALA A 279 7.00 -12.25 25.08
CA ALA A 279 5.90 -12.12 26.04
C ALA A 279 4.56 -11.83 25.33
N LYS A 280 4.52 -11.00 24.28
CA LYS A 280 3.32 -10.79 23.46
C LYS A 280 2.89 -12.05 22.73
N LEU A 281 3.83 -12.82 22.17
CA LEU A 281 3.54 -14.12 21.55
C LEU A 281 3.05 -15.13 22.58
N ALA A 282 3.57 -15.09 23.81
CA ALA A 282 3.12 -15.93 24.92
C ALA A 282 1.80 -15.45 25.56
N ALA A 283 1.45 -14.17 25.45
CA ALA A 283 0.17 -13.61 25.92
C ALA A 283 -0.94 -13.74 24.85
N GLY A 284 -0.56 -13.65 23.58
CA GLY A 284 -1.38 -14.03 22.42
C GLY A 284 -1.44 -15.54 22.21
N ALA A 285 -0.56 -16.32 22.87
CA ALA A 285 -0.81 -17.71 23.19
C ALA A 285 -1.94 -17.73 24.22
N VAL A 286 -3.14 -17.69 23.67
CA VAL A 286 -4.40 -17.87 24.36
C VAL A 286 -4.24 -18.91 25.45
N ASP A 287 -4.66 -18.58 26.68
CA ASP A 287 -4.99 -19.60 27.66
C ASP A 287 -5.86 -20.64 26.94
N PRO A 288 -5.34 -21.85 26.65
CA PRO A 288 -6.06 -22.82 25.83
C PRO A 288 -7.34 -23.29 26.51
N ASN A 289 -7.57 -22.90 27.76
CA ASN A 289 -8.75 -23.21 28.54
C ASN A 289 -9.70 -22.02 28.73
N LYS A 290 -9.32 -20.79 28.33
CA LYS A 290 -10.25 -19.65 28.31
C LYS A 290 -11.20 -19.81 27.12
N VAL A 291 -12.49 -19.87 27.42
CA VAL A 291 -13.56 -19.81 26.42
C VAL A 291 -13.88 -18.34 26.17
N TYR A 292 -13.72 -17.89 24.93
CA TYR A 292 -14.02 -16.52 24.52
C TYR A 292 -15.48 -16.42 24.10
N THR A 293 -16.15 -15.33 24.48
CA THR A 293 -17.50 -15.04 24.02
C THR A 293 -17.48 -14.70 22.52
N ARG A 294 -18.59 -14.95 21.83
CA ARG A 294 -18.74 -14.59 20.41
C ARG A 294 -18.55 -13.08 20.20
N ALA A 295 -19.00 -12.24 21.12
CA ALA A 295 -18.84 -10.79 21.04
C ALA A 295 -17.36 -10.37 21.10
N GLU A 296 -16.57 -10.95 22.01
CA GLU A 296 -15.13 -10.70 22.10
C GLU A 296 -14.41 -11.12 20.80
N LEU A 297 -14.76 -12.30 20.27
CA LEU A 297 -14.17 -12.82 19.02
C LEU A 297 -14.55 -11.99 17.79
N ILE A 298 -15.79 -11.48 17.71
CA ILE A 298 -16.22 -10.60 16.62
C ILE A 298 -15.46 -9.27 16.70
N ALA A 299 -15.37 -8.65 17.88
CA ALA A 299 -14.70 -7.36 18.05
C ALA A 299 -13.20 -7.45 17.69
N HIS A 300 -12.49 -8.45 18.23
CA HIS A 300 -11.08 -8.68 17.87
C HIS A 300 -10.93 -9.08 16.39
N GLY A 301 -11.86 -9.88 15.88
CA GLY A 301 -11.87 -10.34 14.50
C GLY A 301 -12.04 -9.23 13.48
N GLU A 302 -12.80 -8.18 13.81
CA GLU A 302 -12.96 -7.00 12.96
C GLU A 302 -11.63 -6.25 12.78
N GLU A 303 -10.85 -6.11 13.85
CA GLU A 303 -9.52 -5.49 13.81
C GLU A 303 -8.55 -6.31 12.95
N VAL A 304 -8.52 -7.63 13.18
CA VAL A 304 -7.71 -8.56 12.38
C VAL A 304 -8.12 -8.51 10.91
N TYR A 305 -9.43 -8.47 10.62
CA TYR A 305 -9.97 -8.37 9.27
C TYR A 305 -9.52 -7.10 8.54
N LYS A 306 -9.66 -5.94 9.21
CA LYS A 306 -9.25 -4.65 8.64
C LYS A 306 -7.77 -4.60 8.32
N ALA A 307 -6.94 -5.14 9.20
CA ALA A 307 -5.48 -5.14 9.03
C ALA A 307 -5.01 -6.10 7.92
N ASN A 308 -5.69 -7.25 7.76
CA ASN A 308 -5.14 -8.37 6.99
C ASN A 308 -5.93 -8.71 5.72
N CYS A 309 -7.26 -8.67 5.80
CA CYS A 309 -8.16 -9.23 4.79
C CYS A 309 -8.80 -8.15 3.90
N ALA A 310 -9.10 -6.99 4.48
CA ALA A 310 -9.91 -5.95 3.83
C ALA A 310 -9.28 -5.34 2.57
N VAL A 311 -7.95 -5.39 2.42
CA VAL A 311 -7.26 -4.88 1.21
C VAL A 311 -7.70 -5.62 -0.07
N CYS A 312 -7.98 -6.91 0.04
CA CYS A 312 -8.44 -7.74 -1.08
C CYS A 312 -9.96 -7.98 -1.04
N HIS A 313 -10.52 -8.18 0.16
CA HIS A 313 -11.93 -8.54 0.33
C HIS A 313 -12.87 -7.34 0.55
N GLN A 314 -12.32 -6.12 0.54
CA GLN A 314 -12.99 -4.85 0.87
C GLN A 314 -13.44 -4.77 2.33
N PRO A 315 -13.50 -3.59 2.96
CA PRO A 315 -13.99 -3.45 4.34
C PRO A 315 -15.42 -3.97 4.56
N ASN A 316 -16.22 -4.07 3.49
CA ASN A 316 -17.59 -4.58 3.51
C ASN A 316 -17.71 -6.06 3.08
N GLY A 317 -16.59 -6.77 2.92
CA GLY A 317 -16.59 -8.20 2.57
C GLY A 317 -17.00 -8.53 1.12
N LYS A 318 -17.27 -7.54 0.25
CA LYS A 318 -17.79 -7.77 -1.10
C LYS A 318 -16.74 -8.26 -2.12
N GLY A 319 -15.46 -8.21 -1.78
CA GLY A 319 -14.38 -8.56 -2.72
C GLY A 319 -14.19 -7.55 -3.85
N LEU A 320 -13.25 -7.84 -4.74
CA LEU A 320 -12.94 -7.01 -5.90
C LEU A 320 -12.38 -7.85 -7.06
N GLY A 321 -13.15 -7.99 -8.14
CA GLY A 321 -12.69 -8.69 -9.36
C GLY A 321 -12.27 -10.14 -9.10
N ALA A 322 -10.97 -10.42 -9.15
CA ALA A 322 -10.40 -11.75 -8.90
C ALA A 322 -10.41 -12.16 -7.41
N PHE A 323 -10.65 -11.23 -6.49
CA PHE A 323 -10.77 -11.49 -5.06
C PHE A 323 -12.25 -11.70 -4.70
N PRO A 324 -12.66 -12.91 -4.30
CA PRO A 324 -14.07 -13.24 -4.11
C PRO A 324 -14.68 -12.54 -2.90
N ALA A 325 -16.01 -12.39 -2.90
CA ALA A 325 -16.76 -11.92 -1.74
C ALA A 325 -16.69 -12.93 -0.59
N ILE A 326 -16.47 -12.42 0.62
CA ILE A 326 -16.67 -13.16 1.87
C ILE A 326 -18.12 -12.98 2.33
N ASP A 327 -18.69 -11.79 2.15
CA ASP A 327 -20.10 -11.52 2.38
C ASP A 327 -20.99 -12.35 1.43
N GLY A 328 -21.82 -13.22 2.01
CA GLY A 328 -22.62 -14.20 1.27
C GLY A 328 -21.80 -15.33 0.64
N GLY A 329 -20.49 -15.40 0.89
CA GLY A 329 -19.57 -16.36 0.26
C GLY A 329 -19.80 -17.80 0.72
N GLN A 330 -19.52 -18.77 -0.15
CA GLN A 330 -19.70 -20.19 0.15
C GLN A 330 -18.79 -20.71 1.27
N ILE A 331 -17.58 -20.13 1.42
CA ILE A 331 -16.65 -20.53 2.48
C ILE A 331 -17.11 -19.99 3.84
N ALA A 332 -17.50 -18.71 3.91
CA ALA A 332 -18.00 -18.10 5.14
C ALA A 332 -19.32 -18.74 5.61
N ASN A 333 -20.21 -19.10 4.68
CA ASN A 333 -21.50 -19.72 5.03
C ASN A 333 -21.47 -21.26 5.11
N GLY A 334 -20.38 -21.89 4.65
CA GLY A 334 -20.18 -23.33 4.65
C GLY A 334 -19.68 -23.91 5.98
N PRO A 335 -19.23 -25.17 5.98
CA PRO A 335 -18.65 -25.81 7.17
C PRO A 335 -17.46 -25.05 7.73
N ILE A 336 -17.37 -24.94 9.04
CA ILE A 336 -16.31 -24.15 9.71
C ILE A 336 -14.91 -24.70 9.41
N ALA A 337 -14.77 -26.04 9.31
CA ALA A 337 -13.54 -26.73 8.92
C ALA A 337 -12.95 -26.18 7.59
N ALA A 338 -13.80 -25.99 6.58
CA ALA A 338 -13.37 -25.51 5.27
C ALA A 338 -12.90 -24.04 5.33
N HIS A 339 -13.50 -23.25 6.22
CA HIS A 339 -13.08 -21.87 6.45
C HIS A 339 -11.73 -21.82 7.15
N VAL A 340 -11.56 -22.59 8.22
CA VAL A 340 -10.26 -22.73 8.93
C VAL A 340 -9.15 -23.16 7.98
N GLU A 341 -9.41 -24.18 7.16
CA GLU A 341 -8.43 -24.64 6.19
C GLU A 341 -8.08 -23.58 5.14
N ARG A 342 -9.07 -22.84 4.63
CA ARG A 342 -8.86 -21.74 3.68
C ARG A 342 -7.94 -20.66 4.25
N VAL A 343 -8.16 -20.24 5.49
CA VAL A 343 -7.35 -19.20 6.14
C VAL A 343 -5.94 -19.73 6.45
N LEU A 344 -5.82 -20.94 7.00
CA LEU A 344 -4.51 -21.51 7.34
C LEU A 344 -3.66 -21.80 6.11
N LYS A 345 -4.23 -22.26 5.00
CA LYS A 345 -3.46 -22.70 3.82
C LYS A 345 -3.44 -21.69 2.66
N GLY A 346 -4.36 -20.74 2.62
CA GLY A 346 -4.55 -19.86 1.46
C GLY A 346 -5.16 -20.58 0.24
N LYS A 347 -5.27 -19.89 -0.90
CA LYS A 347 -5.54 -20.47 -2.24
C LYS A 347 -5.38 -19.43 -3.34
N GLY A 348 -4.68 -19.81 -4.41
CA GLY A 348 -4.42 -18.92 -5.53
C GLY A 348 -3.62 -17.71 -5.06
N ALA A 349 -4.16 -16.50 -5.31
CA ALA A 349 -3.55 -15.25 -4.86
C ALA A 349 -3.77 -14.94 -3.36
N MET A 350 -4.64 -15.69 -2.65
CA MET A 350 -4.81 -15.52 -1.20
C MET A 350 -3.66 -16.22 -0.46
N PRO A 351 -2.82 -15.49 0.31
CA PRO A 351 -1.70 -16.09 1.04
C PRO A 351 -2.19 -17.00 2.17
N SER A 352 -1.30 -17.87 2.66
CA SER A 352 -1.49 -18.58 3.92
C SER A 352 -1.36 -17.62 5.10
N TRP A 353 -2.26 -17.73 6.06
CA TRP A 353 -2.25 -16.95 7.30
C TRP A 353 -1.82 -17.79 8.51
N ALA A 354 -1.08 -18.88 8.29
CA ALA A 354 -0.59 -19.73 9.37
C ALA A 354 0.34 -18.99 10.36
N SER A 355 0.87 -17.82 10.00
CA SER A 355 1.68 -16.99 10.90
C SER A 355 0.86 -16.21 11.94
N LEU A 356 -0.45 -16.02 11.74
CA LEU A 356 -1.31 -15.35 12.73
C LEU A 356 -1.46 -16.22 13.99
N SER A 357 -1.78 -15.60 15.14
CA SER A 357 -2.03 -16.34 16.38
C SER A 357 -3.32 -17.16 16.30
N ASP A 358 -3.47 -18.15 17.18
CA ASP A 358 -4.71 -18.94 17.25
C ASP A 358 -5.93 -18.08 17.61
N LEU A 359 -5.73 -17.02 18.42
CA LEU A 359 -6.78 -16.04 18.72
C LEU A 359 -7.19 -15.25 17.47
N ASP A 360 -6.23 -14.77 16.71
CA ASP A 360 -6.50 -13.93 15.54
C ASP A 360 -7.27 -14.71 14.48
N ILE A 361 -6.87 -15.96 14.23
CA ILE A 361 -7.56 -16.83 13.27
C ILE A 361 -8.96 -17.20 13.79
N ALA A 362 -9.08 -17.55 15.07
CA ALA A 362 -10.37 -17.83 15.69
C ALA A 362 -11.32 -16.64 15.58
N SER A 363 -10.81 -15.44 15.85
CA SER A 363 -11.57 -14.20 15.88
C SER A 363 -11.97 -13.75 14.48
N VAL A 364 -11.03 -13.71 13.52
CA VAL A 364 -11.33 -13.25 12.16
C VAL A 364 -12.32 -14.16 11.45
N ILE A 365 -12.21 -15.49 11.63
CA ILE A 365 -13.18 -16.44 11.08
C ILE A 365 -14.53 -16.26 11.75
N THR A 366 -14.58 -16.07 13.07
CA THR A 366 -15.83 -15.80 13.78
C THR A 366 -16.47 -14.49 13.30
N PHE A 367 -15.70 -13.43 13.12
CA PHE A 367 -16.17 -12.16 12.57
C PHE A 367 -16.73 -12.34 11.15
N GLU A 368 -15.96 -12.94 10.24
CA GLU A 368 -16.36 -13.13 8.84
C GLU A 368 -17.63 -13.97 8.69
N ARG A 369 -17.83 -14.98 9.55
CA ARG A 369 -19.02 -15.86 9.52
C ARG A 369 -20.28 -15.23 10.14
N ASN A 370 -20.13 -14.11 10.85
CA ASN A 370 -21.21 -13.43 11.58
C ASN A 370 -21.38 -11.96 11.18
N SER A 371 -20.70 -11.50 10.14
CA SER A 371 -20.75 -10.12 9.65
C SER A 371 -21.42 -10.01 8.29
N TRP A 372 -21.93 -8.82 7.99
CA TRP A 372 -22.63 -8.50 6.74
C TRP A 372 -23.84 -9.41 6.53
N GLY A 373 -23.97 -10.10 5.40
CA GLY A 373 -25.01 -11.09 5.13
C GLY A 373 -24.69 -12.49 5.67
N ASN A 374 -23.56 -12.69 6.36
CA ASN A 374 -23.22 -13.97 6.97
C ASN A 374 -23.78 -14.02 8.39
N HIS A 375 -24.65 -14.99 8.66
CA HIS A 375 -25.34 -15.13 9.95
C HIS A 375 -25.27 -16.56 10.48
N LYS A 376 -24.07 -17.15 10.51
CA LYS A 376 -23.89 -18.54 10.96
C LYS A 376 -24.19 -18.73 12.44
N GLY A 377 -23.99 -17.69 13.25
CA GLY A 377 -24.20 -17.74 14.69
C GLY A 377 -23.15 -18.55 15.45
N ASP A 378 -22.17 -19.13 14.77
CA ASP A 378 -21.12 -19.94 15.37
C ASP A 378 -19.93 -19.09 15.84
N SER A 379 -19.07 -19.70 16.65
CA SER A 379 -17.83 -19.09 17.12
C SER A 379 -16.73 -20.13 17.09
N LEU A 380 -15.57 -19.77 16.54
CA LEU A 380 -14.36 -20.58 16.57
C LEU A 380 -13.54 -20.22 17.79
N GLN A 381 -13.15 -21.21 18.60
CA GLN A 381 -12.29 -21.01 19.75
C GLN A 381 -10.81 -21.19 19.36
N PRO A 382 -9.87 -20.48 20.02
CA PRO A 382 -8.45 -20.58 19.69
C PRO A 382 -7.89 -21.99 19.84
N LYS A 383 -8.34 -22.76 20.83
CA LYS A 383 -7.99 -24.19 20.98
C LYS A 383 -8.34 -25.02 19.75
N GLN A 384 -9.45 -24.71 19.08
CA GLN A 384 -9.87 -25.42 17.87
C GLN A 384 -8.96 -25.08 16.68
N VAL A 385 -8.36 -23.87 16.66
CA VAL A 385 -7.34 -23.51 15.68
C VAL A 385 -6.03 -24.23 15.97
N ALA A 386 -5.61 -24.28 17.24
CA ALA A 386 -4.43 -25.03 17.67
C ALA A 386 -4.54 -26.53 17.28
N ASP A 387 -5.70 -27.14 17.51
CA ASP A 387 -6.01 -28.51 17.09
C ASP A 387 -5.98 -28.65 15.55
N ALA A 388 -6.53 -27.67 14.82
CA ALA A 388 -6.54 -27.66 13.35
C ALA A 388 -5.14 -27.61 12.74
N ARG A 389 -4.21 -26.87 13.36
CA ARG A 389 -2.79 -26.85 12.96
C ARG A 389 -2.13 -28.22 13.07
N ASN A 390 -2.60 -29.04 14.02
CA ASN A 390 -2.16 -30.41 14.23
C ASN A 390 -2.99 -31.45 13.45
N GLY A 391 -3.78 -30.99 12.47
CA GLY A 391 -4.55 -31.86 11.57
C GLY A 391 -5.94 -32.24 12.04
N LYS A 392 -6.39 -31.75 13.21
CA LYS A 392 -7.74 -32.00 13.74
C LYS A 392 -8.65 -30.79 13.47
N LEU A 393 -9.31 -30.78 12.32
CA LEU A 393 -10.21 -29.69 11.94
C LEU A 393 -11.45 -29.62 12.85
N PRO A 394 -11.98 -28.40 13.11
CA PRO A 394 -13.17 -28.22 13.93
C PRO A 394 -14.42 -28.76 13.24
N GLU A 395 -15.28 -29.42 14.01
CA GLU A 395 -16.61 -29.82 13.57
C GLU A 395 -17.59 -28.64 13.69
N ASP A 396 -18.66 -28.63 12.89
CA ASP A 396 -19.73 -27.65 13.00
C ASP A 396 -20.43 -27.84 14.35
N SER A 397 -20.12 -26.98 15.33
CA SER A 397 -20.81 -27.01 16.62
C SER A 397 -22.23 -26.48 16.45
N ALA A 398 -23.24 -27.28 16.79
CA ALA A 398 -24.57 -26.75 17.09
C ALA A 398 -24.43 -25.68 18.19
N ALA A 399 -25.09 -24.54 18.00
CA ALA A 399 -25.11 -23.39 18.89
C ALA A 399 -24.89 -23.80 20.35
N ALA A 400 -23.79 -23.36 20.95
CA ALA A 400 -23.52 -23.59 22.36
C ALA A 400 -24.59 -22.90 23.19
N ALA A 401 -25.60 -23.66 23.59
CA ALA A 401 -26.52 -23.33 24.66
C ALA A 401 -25.69 -23.28 25.95
N GLY A 402 -25.38 -22.07 26.40
CA GLY A 402 -24.52 -21.84 27.56
C GLY A 402 -24.43 -20.37 27.96
N GLU A 403 -25.52 -19.60 27.82
CA GLU A 403 -25.67 -18.37 28.60
C GLU A 403 -26.25 -18.76 29.96
N ALA A 404 -25.40 -18.70 30.99
CA ALA A 404 -25.75 -18.97 32.36
C ALA A 404 -26.79 -17.96 32.85
N ALA A 405 -27.83 -18.51 33.48
CA ALA A 405 -28.99 -17.81 34.00
C ALA A 405 -28.63 -16.79 35.10
N ALA A 406 -29.23 -15.60 34.98
CA ALA A 406 -29.63 -14.79 36.12
C ALA A 406 -31.12 -14.47 35.98
N ALA A 407 -31.89 -14.83 36.99
CA ALA A 407 -33.34 -14.62 37.12
C ALA A 407 -33.64 -14.05 38.52
N PRO A 408 -34.87 -13.58 38.85
CA PRO A 408 -36.03 -13.28 37.99
C PRO A 408 -36.75 -11.94 38.28
N ALA A 409 -37.59 -11.57 37.30
CA ALA A 409 -38.96 -11.03 37.36
C ALA A 409 -39.32 -9.75 38.16
N ALA A 410 -39.97 -8.82 37.45
CA ALA A 410 -41.25 -8.26 37.87
C ALA A 410 -42.17 -8.11 36.64
N GLU A 411 -43.35 -8.73 36.72
CA GLU A 411 -44.44 -8.74 35.73
C GLU A 411 -45.08 -7.35 35.54
N ALA A 412 -45.63 -7.08 34.35
CA ALA A 412 -47.07 -6.83 34.23
C ALA A 412 -47.58 -6.78 32.77
N ALA A 413 -48.60 -7.61 32.56
CA ALA A 413 -49.79 -7.43 31.72
C ALA A 413 -49.66 -7.50 30.19
N SER A 414 -50.17 -8.62 29.69
CA SER A 414 -50.71 -8.86 28.35
C SER A 414 -51.81 -7.88 27.95
N GLY A 415 -51.71 -7.37 26.73
CA GLY A 415 -52.81 -6.76 25.99
C GLY A 415 -52.68 -7.10 24.51
N ALA A 416 -53.40 -8.13 24.07
CA ALA A 416 -53.48 -8.51 22.67
C ALA A 416 -54.21 -7.43 21.87
N SER A 417 -53.53 -6.84 20.90
CA SER A 417 -54.14 -6.32 19.68
C SER A 417 -53.11 -6.47 18.56
N ALA A 418 -53.50 -7.15 17.48
CA ALA A 418 -52.72 -7.16 16.26
C ALA A 418 -52.84 -5.77 15.60
N PRO A 419 -51.73 -5.19 15.10
CA PRO A 419 -51.85 -4.33 13.94
C PRO A 419 -50.86 -4.72 12.84
N ALA A 420 -51.41 -4.69 11.63
CA ALA A 420 -50.81 -4.31 10.36
C ALA A 420 -49.27 -4.37 10.23
N GLN A 421 -48.84 -5.19 9.28
CA GLN A 421 -47.53 -5.22 8.65
C GLN A 421 -47.01 -3.80 8.35
N GLN A 422 -46.22 -3.23 9.26
CA GLN A 422 -45.46 -2.01 9.00
C GLN A 422 -44.23 -2.38 8.17
N ALA A 423 -44.15 -1.79 6.98
CA ALA A 423 -42.94 -1.83 6.15
C ALA A 423 -41.77 -1.24 6.96
N GLN A 424 -40.70 -2.02 7.13
CA GLN A 424 -39.44 -1.53 7.67
C GLN A 424 -38.98 -0.32 6.85
N ALA A 425 -38.76 0.82 7.52
CA ALA A 425 -38.18 2.00 6.88
C ALA A 425 -36.77 1.64 6.36
N GLN A 426 -36.60 1.63 5.04
CA GLN A 426 -35.29 1.46 4.40
C GLN A 426 -34.38 2.62 4.80
N ALA A 427 -33.14 2.33 5.21
CA ALA A 427 -32.11 3.36 5.40
C ALA A 427 -31.57 3.83 4.04
N LEU A 428 -31.13 5.10 3.94
CA LEU A 428 -30.42 5.57 2.74
C LEU A 428 -29.00 4.96 2.67
N PRO A 429 -28.45 4.68 1.46
CA PRO A 429 -29.04 4.96 0.16
C PRO A 429 -30.15 3.97 -0.23
N ALA A 430 -31.22 4.49 -0.83
CA ALA A 430 -32.33 3.69 -1.35
C ALA A 430 -32.28 3.65 -2.89
N ALA A 431 -32.62 2.51 -3.49
CA ALA A 431 -32.62 2.33 -4.94
C ALA A 431 -34.03 2.02 -5.46
N ILE A 432 -34.43 2.70 -6.53
CA ILE A 432 -35.68 2.47 -7.27
C ILE A 432 -35.34 1.88 -8.63
N TYR A 433 -35.89 0.71 -8.94
CA TYR A 433 -35.60 -0.02 -10.19
C TYR A 433 -36.75 0.12 -11.18
N PHE A 434 -36.43 0.52 -12.41
CA PHE A 434 -37.41 0.72 -13.47
C PHE A 434 -37.47 -0.46 -14.45
N GLU A 435 -38.64 -0.64 -15.02
CA GLU A 435 -38.85 -1.57 -16.13
C GLU A 435 -38.11 -1.12 -17.40
N ILE A 436 -37.86 -2.08 -18.28
CA ILE A 436 -37.17 -1.84 -19.56
C ILE A 436 -37.96 -0.83 -20.39
N GLY A 437 -37.28 0.21 -20.88
CA GLY A 437 -37.88 1.26 -21.72
C GLY A 437 -38.84 2.22 -21.00
N LYS A 438 -39.05 2.07 -19.69
CA LYS A 438 -40.01 2.86 -18.90
C LYS A 438 -39.33 3.86 -17.97
N SER A 439 -40.03 4.95 -17.69
CA SER A 439 -39.61 6.00 -16.74
C SER A 439 -40.67 6.36 -15.71
N GLU A 440 -41.84 5.72 -15.80
CA GLU A 440 -42.91 5.84 -14.81
C GLU A 440 -42.47 5.21 -13.48
N LEU A 441 -42.80 5.88 -12.37
CA LEU A 441 -42.44 5.42 -11.04
C LEU A 441 -43.11 4.05 -10.75
N PRO A 442 -42.36 3.01 -10.39
CA PRO A 442 -42.95 1.69 -10.13
C PRO A 442 -43.69 1.67 -8.78
N ALA A 443 -44.64 0.74 -8.63
CA ALA A 443 -45.53 0.70 -7.45
C ALA A 443 -44.78 0.43 -6.13
N ASP A 444 -43.64 -0.24 -6.19
CA ASP A 444 -42.75 -0.54 -5.07
C ASP A 444 -41.82 0.62 -4.69
N ALA A 445 -41.76 1.70 -5.49
CA ALA A 445 -40.96 2.89 -5.19
C ALA A 445 -41.42 3.65 -3.95
N LYS A 446 -42.66 3.43 -3.48
CA LYS A 446 -43.24 4.13 -2.32
C LYS A 446 -42.37 4.01 -1.07
N GLY A 447 -41.76 2.84 -0.84
CA GLY A 447 -40.87 2.61 0.32
C GLY A 447 -39.61 3.45 0.26
N ALA A 448 -38.95 3.49 -0.89
CA ALA A 448 -37.73 4.28 -1.10
C ALA A 448 -38.00 5.79 -1.04
N ILE A 449 -39.16 6.25 -1.55
CA ILE A 449 -39.57 7.66 -1.44
C ILE A 449 -39.87 8.02 0.02
N ALA A 450 -40.59 7.18 0.76
CA ALA A 450 -40.86 7.41 2.18
C ALA A 450 -39.57 7.48 3.00
N ALA A 451 -38.64 6.54 2.79
CA ALA A 451 -37.32 6.55 3.42
C ALA A 451 -36.53 7.85 3.18
N ALA A 452 -36.56 8.34 1.94
CA ALA A 452 -35.89 9.59 1.57
C ALA A 452 -36.55 10.83 2.19
N VAL A 453 -37.88 10.84 2.30
CA VAL A 453 -38.65 11.91 2.96
C VAL A 453 -38.38 11.91 4.46
N ASP A 454 -38.39 10.74 5.11
CA ASP A 454 -38.09 10.59 6.54
C ASP A 454 -36.68 11.07 6.84
N TYR A 455 -35.71 10.71 5.99
CA TYR A 455 -34.35 11.22 6.11
C TYR A 455 -34.26 12.74 5.93
N ALA A 456 -34.95 13.30 4.94
CA ALA A 456 -34.96 14.74 4.68
C ALA A 456 -35.64 15.54 5.80
N ASN A 457 -36.64 14.96 6.47
CA ASN A 457 -37.30 15.55 7.64
C ASN A 457 -36.41 15.47 8.89
N ALA A 458 -35.72 14.34 9.09
CA ALA A 458 -34.79 14.16 10.20
C ALA A 458 -33.51 15.02 10.08
N HIS A 459 -33.14 15.43 8.86
CA HIS A 459 -31.94 16.21 8.58
C HIS A 459 -32.28 17.46 7.75
N PRO A 460 -32.76 18.55 8.35
CA PRO A 460 -33.27 19.73 7.63
C PRO A 460 -32.27 20.37 6.66
N ASP A 461 -30.97 20.27 6.96
CA ASP A 461 -29.88 20.86 6.17
C ASP A 461 -29.29 19.90 5.12
N ALA A 462 -29.63 18.60 5.17
CA ALA A 462 -29.10 17.61 4.25
C ALA A 462 -29.75 17.75 2.86
N LYS A 463 -28.93 17.61 1.81
CA LYS A 463 -29.39 17.51 0.42
C LYS A 463 -29.40 16.04 0.01
N LEU A 464 -30.40 15.65 -0.78
CA LEU A 464 -30.51 14.34 -1.41
C LEU A 464 -29.89 14.39 -2.80
N VAL A 465 -29.09 13.40 -3.14
CA VAL A 465 -28.50 13.20 -4.47
C VAL A 465 -29.25 12.09 -5.18
N LEU A 466 -29.65 12.36 -6.42
CA LEU A 466 -30.26 11.39 -7.34
C LEU A 466 -29.25 11.01 -8.42
N SER A 467 -28.89 9.73 -8.46
CA SER A 467 -27.99 9.16 -9.46
C SER A 467 -28.75 8.16 -10.33
N GLY A 468 -28.94 8.49 -11.61
CA GLY A 468 -29.53 7.58 -12.60
C GLY A 468 -28.47 6.78 -13.33
N TYR A 469 -28.78 5.53 -13.68
CA TYR A 469 -27.86 4.65 -14.41
C TYR A 469 -28.39 4.30 -15.80
N THR A 470 -27.48 4.02 -16.74
CA THR A 470 -27.81 3.71 -18.14
C THR A 470 -27.51 2.26 -18.53
N ASP A 471 -28.34 1.68 -19.39
CA ASP A 471 -28.12 0.38 -20.04
C ASP A 471 -26.92 0.42 -21.00
N LYS A 472 -26.14 -0.68 -21.06
CA LYS A 472 -24.98 -0.84 -21.96
C LYS A 472 -25.37 -1.20 -23.40
N THR A 473 -26.59 -1.69 -23.60
CA THR A 473 -27.11 -2.15 -24.89
C THR A 473 -28.15 -1.16 -25.41
N GLY A 474 -28.20 -0.95 -26.73
CA GLY A 474 -29.06 0.05 -27.36
C GLY A 474 -28.34 1.37 -27.68
N SER A 475 -29.12 2.40 -28.03
CA SER A 475 -28.58 3.72 -28.36
C SER A 475 -28.16 4.47 -27.09
N VAL A 476 -26.89 4.91 -27.04
CA VAL A 476 -26.33 5.65 -25.91
C VAL A 476 -27.15 6.91 -25.60
N ALA A 477 -27.53 7.68 -26.63
CA ALA A 477 -28.33 8.89 -26.47
C ALA A 477 -29.73 8.59 -25.89
N THR A 478 -30.34 7.48 -26.32
CA THR A 478 -31.66 7.06 -25.83
C THR A 478 -31.59 6.58 -24.38
N ASN A 479 -30.53 5.86 -24.01
CA ASN A 479 -30.35 5.35 -22.65
C ASN A 479 -30.03 6.48 -21.65
N GLU A 480 -29.26 7.49 -22.05
CA GLU A 480 -29.02 8.68 -21.25
C GLU A 480 -30.31 9.50 -21.03
N GLU A 481 -31.12 9.70 -22.07
CA GLU A 481 -32.43 10.39 -21.93
C GLU A 481 -33.39 9.61 -21.03
N LEU A 482 -33.45 8.28 -21.18
CA LEU A 482 -34.30 7.45 -20.34
C LEU A 482 -33.86 7.48 -18.87
N ALA A 483 -32.56 7.48 -18.59
CA ALA A 483 -32.03 7.61 -17.22
C ALA A 483 -32.32 9.00 -16.62
N LYS A 484 -32.27 10.07 -17.43
CA LYS A 484 -32.70 11.41 -16.99
C LYS A 484 -34.19 11.45 -16.65
N HIS A 485 -35.05 10.89 -17.50
CA HIS A 485 -36.49 10.85 -17.24
C HIS A 485 -36.83 10.08 -15.96
N ARG A 486 -36.14 8.95 -15.70
CA ARG A 486 -36.28 8.19 -14.45
C ARG A 486 -35.88 9.02 -13.22
N ALA A 487 -34.72 9.69 -13.27
CA ALA A 487 -34.28 10.55 -12.18
C ALA A 487 -35.23 11.73 -11.93
N GLN A 488 -35.80 12.30 -13.01
CA GLN A 488 -36.83 13.34 -12.92
C GLN A 488 -38.13 12.83 -12.29
N ALA A 489 -38.58 11.62 -12.64
CA ALA A 489 -39.76 11.01 -12.03
C ALA A 489 -39.58 10.80 -10.51
N VAL A 490 -38.39 10.39 -10.07
CA VAL A 490 -38.06 10.27 -8.65
C VAL A 490 -38.00 11.65 -7.97
N ARG A 491 -37.38 12.65 -8.60
CA ARG A 491 -37.37 14.03 -8.09
C ARG A 491 -38.79 14.57 -7.91
N ASP A 492 -39.65 14.40 -8.91
CA ASP A 492 -41.00 14.94 -8.89
C ASP A 492 -41.87 14.23 -7.83
N ALA A 493 -41.64 12.92 -7.62
CA ALA A 493 -42.24 12.19 -6.51
C ALA A 493 -41.76 12.69 -5.13
N LEU A 494 -40.47 12.99 -4.96
CA LEU A 494 -39.94 13.59 -3.73
C LEU A 494 -40.49 15.00 -3.47
N LYS A 495 -40.63 15.82 -4.53
CA LYS A 495 -41.25 17.16 -4.45
C LYS A 495 -42.71 17.06 -4.05
N ALA A 496 -43.48 16.17 -4.68
CA ALA A 496 -44.87 15.93 -4.33
C ALA A 496 -45.04 15.41 -2.89
N ALA A 497 -44.04 14.71 -2.37
CA ALA A 497 -43.98 14.22 -0.99
C ALA A 497 -43.42 15.25 0.03
N GLY A 498 -43.14 16.48 -0.40
CA GLY A 498 -42.79 17.60 0.50
C GLY A 498 -41.29 17.94 0.61
N VAL A 499 -40.40 17.28 -0.14
CA VAL A 499 -38.98 17.64 -0.17
C VAL A 499 -38.77 18.87 -1.05
N ALA A 500 -38.20 19.95 -0.48
CA ALA A 500 -37.92 21.18 -1.22
C ALA A 500 -36.95 20.93 -2.39
N GLU A 501 -37.24 21.50 -3.55
CA GLU A 501 -36.44 21.30 -4.77
C GLU A 501 -34.96 21.68 -4.62
N ALA A 502 -34.66 22.75 -3.87
CA ALA A 502 -33.30 23.17 -3.56
C ALA A 502 -32.48 22.13 -2.77
N ARG A 503 -33.15 21.12 -2.20
CA ARG A 503 -32.55 20.02 -1.44
C ARG A 503 -32.36 18.76 -2.28
N ILE A 504 -32.69 18.78 -3.57
CA ILE A 504 -32.52 17.63 -4.47
C ILE A 504 -31.47 17.97 -5.54
N ILE A 505 -30.37 17.22 -5.56
CA ILE A 505 -29.29 17.35 -6.53
C ILE A 505 -29.38 16.19 -7.52
N MET A 506 -29.60 16.49 -8.80
CA MET A 506 -29.53 15.46 -9.85
C MET A 506 -28.11 15.38 -10.40
N LYS A 507 -27.52 14.18 -10.39
CA LYS A 507 -26.26 13.91 -11.07
C LYS A 507 -26.49 13.56 -12.55
N LYS A 508 -25.46 13.77 -13.36
CA LYS A 508 -25.44 13.26 -14.74
C LYS A 508 -25.56 11.72 -14.69
N PRO A 509 -26.34 11.09 -15.59
CA PRO A 509 -26.43 9.64 -15.62
C PRO A 509 -25.07 8.96 -15.76
N GLU A 510 -24.87 7.89 -15.00
CA GLU A 510 -23.62 7.12 -14.99
C GLU A 510 -23.83 5.79 -15.74
N THR A 511 -22.82 5.38 -16.53
CA THR A 511 -22.85 4.07 -17.18
C THR A 511 -22.31 3.03 -16.22
N ILE A 512 -22.98 1.88 -16.11
CA ILE A 512 -22.46 0.77 -15.30
C ILE A 512 -21.14 0.27 -15.87
N THR A 513 -20.05 0.34 -15.11
CA THR A 513 -18.76 -0.24 -15.50
C THR A 513 -18.54 -1.59 -14.82
N GLY A 514 -19.32 -2.59 -15.23
CA GLY A 514 -19.10 -4.00 -14.86
C GLY A 514 -20.33 -4.67 -14.24
N GLY A 515 -20.74 -5.83 -14.77
CA GLY A 515 -21.86 -6.63 -14.25
C GLY A 515 -22.81 -7.16 -15.32
N ALA A 516 -23.39 -8.34 -15.05
CA ALA A 516 -24.34 -9.09 -15.90
C ALA A 516 -25.81 -8.92 -15.48
N ASP A 517 -26.10 -8.16 -14.41
CA ASP A 517 -27.48 -7.88 -14.00
C ASP A 517 -27.99 -6.63 -14.73
N ALA A 518 -28.80 -6.86 -15.77
CA ALA A 518 -29.42 -5.80 -16.54
C ALA A 518 -30.33 -4.90 -15.69
N LYS A 519 -30.82 -5.36 -14.53
CA LYS A 519 -31.72 -4.58 -13.66
C LYS A 519 -30.99 -3.41 -12.99
N GLU A 520 -29.72 -3.59 -12.65
CA GLU A 520 -28.89 -2.55 -12.04
C GLU A 520 -28.75 -1.32 -12.94
N ALA A 521 -28.77 -1.51 -14.26
CA ALA A 521 -28.65 -0.45 -15.25
C ALA A 521 -29.91 0.42 -15.39
N ARG A 522 -31.00 0.04 -14.71
CA ARG A 522 -32.29 0.74 -14.75
C ARG A 522 -32.67 1.29 -13.38
N ARG A 523 -31.71 1.58 -12.52
CA ARG A 523 -31.99 2.14 -11.18
C ARG A 523 -31.80 3.65 -11.11
N VAL A 524 -32.51 4.26 -10.16
CA VAL A 524 -32.20 5.58 -9.61
C VAL A 524 -31.89 5.39 -8.14
N GLU A 525 -30.72 5.85 -7.72
CA GLU A 525 -30.27 5.81 -6.34
C GLU A 525 -30.52 7.16 -5.67
N ILE A 526 -31.08 7.13 -4.46
CA ILE A 526 -31.32 8.27 -3.59
C ILE A 526 -30.36 8.13 -2.41
N GLY A 527 -29.48 9.10 -2.20
CA GLY A 527 -28.56 9.11 -1.07
C GLY A 527 -28.34 10.53 -0.53
N PRO A 528 -27.73 10.69 0.66
CA PRO A 528 -27.31 12.01 1.11
C PRO A 528 -26.17 12.55 0.25
N ALA A 529 -26.14 13.87 0.06
CA ALA A 529 -24.97 14.56 -0.47
C ALA A 529 -23.83 14.46 0.56
N ALA A 530 -22.72 13.85 0.14
CA ALA A 530 -21.50 13.74 0.94
C ALA A 530 -20.84 15.11 1.18
#